data_AF-A0A258SWR3-F1
#
_entry.id   AF-A0A258SWR3-F1
#
_cell.length_a   1.000
_cell.length_b   1.000
_cell.length_c   1.000
_cell.angle_alpha   90.00
_cell.angle_beta   90.00
_cell.angle_gamma   90.00
#
_symmetry.space_group_name_H-M   'P 1'
#
loop_
_entity.id
_entity.type
_entity.pdbx_description
1 polymer ?
#
loop_
_entity_poly.entity_id
_entity_poly.type
_entity_poly.pdbx_seq_one_letter_code
_entity_poly.pdbx_strand_id
1 'polypeptide(L)'
;SVLESAVYDDSSKMLKGYLNGLKAHLSDAGEGWLILSDFAEHLGLRTRDELQNWIATAGLKVIDKIDTKATHQKTLDASDPLHAARKAEVTSLWRLGKA
;
A
#
# COMPACT_ATOMS: atom_id res chain seq x y z
N SER A 1 18.15 -0.74 -12.04
CA SER A 1 17.51 -1.23 -13.29
C SER A 1 16.08 -0.72 -13.38
N VAL A 2 15.49 -0.52 -14.56
CA VAL A 2 14.10 0.00 -14.74
C VAL A 2 13.05 -0.90 -14.03
N LEU A 3 13.41 -2.16 -13.81
CA LEU A 3 12.64 -3.14 -13.02
C LEU A 3 12.57 -2.83 -11.52
N GLU A 4 13.56 -2.13 -10.96
CA GLU A 4 13.53 -1.73 -9.55
C GLU A 4 12.62 -0.50 -9.37
N SER A 5 12.58 0.41 -10.33
CA SER A 5 11.69 1.58 -10.32
C SER A 5 10.20 1.23 -10.42
N ALA A 6 9.85 0.02 -10.88
CA ALA A 6 8.48 -0.48 -10.87
C ALA A 6 8.07 -1.09 -9.52
N VAL A 7 9.04 -1.44 -8.67
CA VAL A 7 8.83 -1.92 -7.30
C VAL A 7 8.71 -0.76 -6.31
N TYR A 8 9.29 0.40 -6.65
CA TYR A 8 9.32 1.59 -5.80
C TYR A 8 8.60 2.77 -6.47
N ASP A 9 7.40 3.11 -5.98
CA ASP A 9 6.68 4.33 -6.37
C ASP A 9 7.37 5.56 -5.78
N ASP A 10 8.35 6.10 -6.52
CA ASP A 10 9.11 7.28 -6.13
C ASP A 10 8.16 8.45 -5.81
N SER A 11 8.33 9.01 -4.60
CA SER A 11 7.48 10.10 -4.07
C SER A 11 5.97 9.76 -3.95
N SER A 12 5.59 8.48 -4.07
CA SER A 12 4.21 7.99 -4.08
C SER A 12 3.34 8.62 -5.18
N LYS A 13 3.89 8.87 -6.38
CA LYS A 13 3.19 9.54 -7.48
C LYS A 13 2.01 8.72 -8.00
N MET A 14 2.21 7.42 -8.21
CA MET A 14 1.15 6.53 -8.69
C MET A 14 0.04 6.42 -7.65
N LEU A 15 0.41 6.20 -6.40
CA LEU A 15 -0.52 6.12 -5.27
C LEU A 15 -1.35 7.41 -5.12
N LYS A 16 -0.72 8.57 -5.12
CA LYS A 16 -1.42 9.87 -5.04
C LYS A 16 -2.33 10.09 -6.25
N GLY A 17 -1.88 9.72 -7.45
CA GLY A 17 -2.68 9.80 -8.67
C GLY A 17 -3.95 8.93 -8.60
N TYR A 18 -3.80 7.68 -8.13
CA TYR A 18 -4.92 6.77 -7.90
C TYR A 18 -5.92 7.36 -6.90
N LEU A 19 -5.46 7.80 -5.72
CA LEU A 19 -6.34 8.34 -4.68
C LEU A 19 -7.11 9.58 -5.17
N ASN A 20 -6.42 10.52 -5.80
CA ASN A 20 -7.02 11.76 -6.28
C ASN A 20 -8.04 11.54 -7.42
N GLY A 21 -7.88 10.49 -8.22
CA GLY A 21 -8.81 10.15 -9.30
C GLY A 21 -9.99 9.27 -8.86
N LEU A 22 -9.78 8.41 -7.85
CA LEU A 22 -10.70 7.33 -7.51
C LEU A 22 -12.12 7.80 -7.25
N LYS A 23 -12.30 8.88 -6.46
CA LYS A 23 -13.63 9.39 -6.08
C LYS A 23 -14.53 9.69 -7.29
N ALA A 24 -13.95 10.22 -8.38
CA ALA A 24 -14.68 10.57 -9.60
C ALA A 24 -15.20 9.35 -10.36
N HIS A 25 -14.60 8.18 -10.13
CA HIS A 25 -14.96 6.92 -10.81
C HIS A 25 -15.82 5.99 -9.95
N LEU A 26 -16.10 6.33 -8.69
CA LEU A 26 -16.95 5.54 -7.82
C LEU A 26 -18.43 5.89 -7.98
N SER A 27 -19.29 4.87 -7.98
CA SER A 27 -20.71 5.03 -7.65
C SER A 27 -20.87 5.34 -6.16
N ASP A 28 -22.06 5.74 -5.71
CA ASP A 28 -22.26 6.16 -4.31
C ASP A 28 -22.05 5.05 -3.28
N ALA A 29 -22.27 3.79 -3.68
CA ALA A 29 -21.92 2.60 -2.90
C ALA A 29 -20.70 1.86 -3.46
N GLY A 30 -19.95 2.48 -4.37
CA GLY A 30 -18.79 1.87 -5.01
C GLY A 30 -17.58 1.85 -4.09
N GLU A 31 -16.72 0.85 -4.27
CA GLU A 31 -15.46 0.70 -3.55
C GLU A 31 -14.27 0.73 -4.51
N GLY A 32 -13.20 1.41 -4.10
CA GLY A 32 -11.88 1.25 -4.69
C GLY A 32 -11.01 0.43 -3.77
N TRP A 33 -10.33 -0.58 -4.33
CA TRP A 33 -9.48 -1.47 -3.57
C TRP A 33 -8.02 -1.20 -3.87
N LEU A 34 -7.25 -1.05 -2.80
CA LEU A 34 -5.83 -0.73 -2.87
C LEU A 34 -5.04 -1.77 -2.06
N ILE A 35 -4.16 -2.50 -2.72
CA ILE A 35 -3.32 -3.52 -2.09
C ILE A 35 -1.92 -2.94 -1.93
N LEU A 36 -1.44 -2.83 -0.68
CA LEU A 36 -0.15 -2.23 -0.36
C LEU A 36 0.63 -3.12 0.60
N SER A 37 1.93 -3.26 0.36
CA SER A 37 2.88 -3.77 1.34
C SER A 37 3.27 -2.65 2.32
N ASP A 38 3.50 -3.01 3.59
CA ASP A 38 4.09 -2.12 4.60
C ASP A 38 5.59 -1.86 4.39
N PHE A 39 6.20 -2.49 3.37
CA PHE A 39 7.61 -2.30 3.02
C PHE A 39 8.00 -0.83 2.80
N ALA A 40 7.13 -0.02 2.18
CA ALA A 40 7.39 1.41 1.99
C ALA A 40 7.49 2.17 3.33
N GLU A 41 6.82 1.69 4.38
CA GLU A 41 6.89 2.27 5.72
C GLU A 41 8.16 1.84 6.45
N HIS A 42 8.57 0.58 6.29
CA HIS A 42 9.86 0.09 6.82
C HIS A 42 11.06 0.77 6.17
N LEU A 43 10.94 1.18 4.90
CA LEU A 43 11.96 1.95 4.18
C LEU A 43 11.92 3.46 4.47
N GLY A 44 10.96 3.94 5.26
CA GLY A 44 10.82 5.36 5.58
C GLY A 44 10.38 6.24 4.40
N LEU A 45 9.81 5.65 3.34
CA LEU A 45 9.37 6.38 2.14
C LEU A 45 8.04 7.11 2.34
N ARG A 46 7.20 6.59 3.25
CA ARG A 46 5.96 7.21 3.74
C ARG A 46 5.57 6.59 5.06
N THR A 47 4.89 7.33 5.91
CA THR A 47 4.28 6.81 7.13
C THR A 47 2.83 6.37 6.87
N ARG A 48 2.25 5.62 7.81
CA ARG A 48 0.83 5.29 7.79
C ARG A 48 -0.07 6.52 7.93
N ASP A 49 0.38 7.52 8.69
CA ASP A 49 -0.36 8.77 8.89
C ASP A 49 -0.46 9.56 7.58
N GLU A 50 0.66 9.66 6.83
CA GLU A 50 0.67 10.30 5.51
C GLU A 50 -0.30 9.63 4.53
N LEU A 51 -0.34 8.29 4.51
CA LEU A 51 -1.30 7.56 3.67
C LEU A 51 -2.75 7.91 4.04
N GLN A 52 -3.09 7.89 5.34
CA GLN A 52 -4.43 8.22 5.80
C GLN A 52 -4.81 9.67 5.47
N ASN A 53 -3.87 10.61 5.62
CA ASN A 53 -4.07 12.01 5.26
C ASN A 53 -4.30 12.18 3.74
N TRP A 54 -3.58 11.45 2.89
CA TRP A 54 -3.80 11.49 1.44
C TRP A 54 -5.17 10.92 1.05
N ILE A 55 -5.61 9.83 1.70
CA ILE A 55 -6.95 9.25 1.50
C ILE A 55 -8.02 10.28 1.87
N ALA A 56 -7.92 10.88 3.06
CA ALA A 56 -8.89 11.87 3.53
C ALA A 56 -8.91 13.12 2.62
N THR A 57 -7.73 13.62 2.22
CA THR A 57 -7.61 14.79 1.31
C THR A 57 -8.22 14.52 -0.07
N ALA A 58 -8.18 13.27 -0.55
CA ALA A 58 -8.86 12.85 -1.78
C ALA A 58 -10.40 12.75 -1.63
N GLY A 59 -10.95 13.03 -0.45
CA GLY A 59 -12.38 12.93 -0.16
C GLY A 59 -12.86 11.47 -0.13
N LEU A 60 -11.96 10.56 0.25
CA LEU A 60 -12.22 9.13 0.43
C LEU A 60 -12.19 8.79 1.92
N LYS A 61 -12.80 7.65 2.29
CA LYS A 61 -12.68 7.05 3.62
C LYS A 61 -12.28 5.58 3.50
N VAL A 62 -11.59 5.08 4.53
CA VAL A 62 -11.32 3.66 4.67
C VAL A 62 -12.59 2.99 5.18
N ILE A 63 -13.20 2.14 4.36
CA ILE A 63 -14.33 1.29 4.73
C ILE A 63 -13.84 0.15 5.61
N ASP A 64 -12.74 -0.48 5.19
CA ASP A 64 -12.18 -1.65 5.85
C ASP A 64 -10.71 -1.83 5.47
N LYS A 65 -9.95 -2.53 6.31
CA LYS A 65 -8.55 -2.88 6.08
C LYS A 65 -8.33 -4.33 6.48
N ILE A 66 -7.95 -5.13 5.49
CA ILE A 66 -7.70 -6.56 5.67
C ILE A 66 -6.21 -6.80 5.51
N ASP A 67 -5.57 -7.29 6.56
CA ASP A 67 -4.14 -7.59 6.56
C ASP A 67 -3.89 -9.07 6.27
N THR A 68 -2.93 -9.36 5.39
CA THR A 68 -2.41 -10.70 5.19
C THR A 68 -0.90 -10.73 5.32
N LYS A 69 -0.38 -11.79 5.92
CA LYS A 69 1.07 -12.03 6.03
C LYS A 69 1.52 -12.74 4.77
N ALA A 70 2.66 -12.34 4.22
CA ALA A 70 3.26 -13.05 3.09
C ALA A 70 3.53 -14.53 3.47
N THR A 71 2.89 -15.47 2.77
CA THR A 71 3.03 -16.93 2.96
C THR A 71 3.98 -17.59 1.95
N HIS A 72 4.78 -16.82 1.21
CA HIS A 72 5.64 -17.38 0.17
C HIS A 72 6.84 -18.17 0.73
N GLN A 73 6.91 -19.46 0.36
CA GLN A 73 7.99 -20.44 0.61
C GLN A 73 9.30 -20.19 -0.18
N LYS A 74 9.72 -18.94 -0.37
CA LYS A 74 11.09 -18.61 -0.86
C LYS A 74 11.94 -17.97 0.25
N THR A 75 11.74 -18.45 1.47
CA THR A 75 12.36 -18.01 2.72
C THR A 75 13.09 -19.18 3.39
N LEU A 76 14.09 -19.73 2.69
CA LEU A 76 14.97 -20.80 3.20
C LEU A 76 16.43 -20.60 2.76
N ASP A 77 16.93 -19.37 2.77
CA ASP A 77 18.38 -19.14 2.73
C ASP A 77 18.79 -18.33 3.97
N ALA A 78 19.50 -18.99 4.88
CA ALA A 78 19.86 -18.48 6.20
C ALA A 78 20.97 -17.42 6.16
N SER A 79 21.42 -17.02 4.95
CA SER A 79 22.50 -16.05 4.75
C SER A 79 22.03 -14.61 4.51
N ASP A 80 20.72 -14.36 4.45
CA ASP A 80 20.17 -13.04 4.08
C ASP A 80 19.93 -12.13 5.32
N PRO A 81 20.62 -10.98 5.44
CA PRO A 81 20.43 -10.03 6.55
C PRO A 81 19.04 -9.36 6.59
N LEU A 82 18.19 -9.54 5.57
CA LEU A 82 16.82 -9.00 5.50
C LEU A 82 15.74 -10.00 5.96
N HIS A 83 16.12 -11.15 6.52
CA HIS A 83 15.21 -12.22 6.92
C HIS A 83 14.14 -11.78 7.95
N ALA A 84 14.46 -10.83 8.82
CA ALA A 84 13.51 -10.28 9.79
C ALA A 84 12.46 -9.36 9.12
N ALA A 85 12.88 -8.55 8.15
CA ALA A 85 12.00 -7.64 7.42
C ALA A 85 11.03 -8.40 6.50
N ARG A 86 11.51 -9.45 5.81
CA ARG A 86 10.65 -10.29 4.95
C ARG A 86 9.63 -11.14 5.69
N LYS A 87 9.93 -11.53 6.94
CA LYS A 87 8.97 -12.28 7.79
C LYS A 87 7.87 -11.37 8.36
N ALA A 88 8.12 -10.06 8.38
CA ALA A 88 7.21 -9.05 8.89
C ALA A 88 6.40 -8.36 7.79
N GLU A 89 6.65 -8.65 6.51
CA GLU A 89 5.95 -8.01 5.40
C GLU A 89 4.45 -8.32 5.47
N VAL A 90 3.67 -7.28 5.79
CA VAL A 90 2.22 -7.33 5.79
C VAL A 90 1.74 -6.66 4.54
N THR A 91 1.04 -7.43 3.71
CA THR A 91 0.28 -6.87 2.59
C THR A 91 -1.13 -6.60 3.09
N SER A 92 -1.57 -5.35 2.98
CA SER A 92 -2.88 -4.89 3.39
C SER A 92 -3.74 -4.62 2.16
N LEU A 93 -4.97 -5.15 2.14
CA LEU A 93 -6.04 -4.67 1.29
C LEU A 93 -6.79 -3.54 2.00
N TRP A 94 -6.77 -2.37 1.41
CA TRP A 94 -7.50 -1.19 1.84
C TRP A 94 -8.74 -1.04 0.96
N ARG A 95 -9.91 -1.09 1.58
CA ARG A 95 -11.20 -0.85 0.92
C ARG A 95 -11.56 0.61 1.14
N LEU A 96 -11.65 1.38 0.05
CA LEU A 96 -11.89 2.81 0.07
C LEU A 96 -13.27 3.11 -0.53
N GLY A 97 -14.00 4.04 0.07
CA GLY A 97 -15.26 4.57 -0.46
C GLY A 97 -15.25 6.09 -0.48
N LYS A 98 -16.29 6.68 -1.06
CA LYS A 98 -16.52 8.13 -0.91
C LYS A 98 -16.70 8.46 0.57
N ALA A 99 -16.00 9.50 1.05
CA ALA A 99 -16.17 10.00 2.42
C ALA A 99 -17.62 10.40 2.66
#